data_AF-A0A1I0N0I4-F1
#
_entry.id   AF-A0A1I0N0I4-F1
#
_cell.length_a   1.000
_cell.length_b   1.000
_cell.length_c   1.000
_cell.angle_alpha   90.00
_cell.angle_beta   90.00
_cell.angle_gamma   90.00
#
_symmetry.space_group_name_H-M   'P 1'
#
loop_
_entity.id
_entity.type
_entity.pdbx_description
1 polymer ?
#
loop_
_entity_poly.entity_id
_entity_poly.type
_entity_poly.pdbx_seq_one_letter_code
_entity_poly.pdbx_strand_id
1 'polypeptide(L)'
;MSAAALRIALVGNPNCGKTALFNQLTGGRQKVANYAGVTVERKEGRFVAPSGRMLHILDLPGAYSFDATSPDEAITRDVCHGRYPGEAAPDLIVCVADATNLRLHLRFVLEVRRLGRPVVLALNMMDAARRRGIAIDVAALSRRLGVPVVETVAVKRGGAKALIERIDASVPDIVPAAIDVAGVEQLHAEVRSILADTVTMSRDTVAIDDAIDRWVLHPVFGLAILATLMFFIFQAVFSWAQPIMDGIEGGIAALGTFVTGFLPEGSALHSLLNDGLFAGLGAVLVFLPQILILFLFILVLEESGYLPRAAFLLDRLMFRVGLTGRAFIPLLSSFACAIPGIMATRSIQDPRDRLTTILVAPLMTCSARLPVYTLLIAAFIPDRAVWGVFNLQGIVLFTLYFAGIFSALGVAFVMKRLRKDKSEHALIMELPSYRLPNVRDIALGLWERALIFLKRVGGIILALTVLLWFLSSFPGPPEGATQPAIDYSIAGRLGRMLEVIFAPIGFNWQICIALVPGLAAREVAVAALGTVYAMSGSDDSVASQLGPLIANEWSLATALSLLAWYVFAPQCMSTLAVIRRETNSWRNVAVAAGYLFGLAYLASFATYQIARALS
;
A
#
# COMPACT_ATOMS: atom_id res chain seq x y z
N MET A 1 18.84 -51.94 -9.12
CA MET A 1 19.32 -50.58 -8.77
C MET A 1 18.10 -49.67 -8.73
N SER A 2 17.70 -49.17 -7.55
CA SER A 2 16.60 -48.21 -7.45
C SER A 2 16.97 -46.95 -8.23
N ALA A 3 16.21 -46.61 -9.28
CA ALA A 3 16.47 -45.42 -10.06
C ALA A 3 16.38 -44.21 -9.13
N ALA A 4 17.52 -43.51 -8.93
CA ALA A 4 17.58 -42.32 -8.09
C ALA A 4 16.51 -41.31 -8.53
N ALA A 5 15.76 -40.77 -7.57
CA ALA A 5 14.73 -39.78 -7.85
C ALA A 5 15.37 -38.54 -8.49
N LEU A 6 14.84 -38.09 -9.63
CA LEU A 6 15.34 -36.89 -10.31
C LEU A 6 14.81 -35.66 -9.57
N ARG A 7 15.72 -34.80 -9.12
CA ARG A 7 15.40 -33.55 -8.42
C ARG A 7 15.29 -32.41 -9.41
N ILE A 8 14.12 -31.80 -9.46
CA ILE A 8 13.78 -30.75 -10.41
C ILE A 8 13.52 -29.46 -9.62
N ALA A 9 14.22 -28.38 -9.98
CA ALA A 9 13.88 -27.04 -9.50
C ALA A 9 13.01 -26.33 -10.54
N LEU A 10 11.83 -25.87 -10.12
CA LEU A 10 10.96 -25.04 -10.94
C LEU A 10 11.27 -23.57 -10.66
N VAL A 11 11.74 -22.85 -11.69
CA VAL A 11 12.14 -21.43 -11.59
C VAL A 11 11.46 -20.60 -12.65
N GLY A 12 11.32 -19.31 -12.39
CA GLY A 12 10.76 -18.37 -13.35
C GLY A 12 10.44 -17.04 -12.68
N ASN A 13 10.13 -16.03 -13.48
CA ASN A 13 9.73 -14.74 -12.95
C ASN A 13 8.37 -14.85 -12.23
N PRO A 14 8.05 -13.93 -11.31
CA PRO A 14 6.71 -13.83 -10.74
C PRO A 14 5.62 -13.79 -11.82
N ASN A 15 4.46 -14.36 -11.52
CA ASN A 15 3.27 -14.38 -12.40
C ASN A 15 3.40 -15.12 -13.75
N CYS A 16 4.49 -15.85 -14.03
CA CYS A 16 4.61 -16.66 -15.26
C CYS A 16 3.73 -17.95 -15.26
N GLY A 17 2.90 -18.14 -14.24
CA GLY A 17 2.08 -19.34 -14.05
C GLY A 17 2.82 -20.55 -13.46
N LYS A 18 4.02 -20.34 -12.89
CA LYS A 18 4.83 -21.34 -12.18
C LYS A 18 4.02 -22.16 -11.15
N THR A 19 3.30 -21.49 -10.24
CA THR A 19 2.50 -22.16 -9.20
C THR A 19 1.36 -23.00 -9.79
N ALA A 20 0.72 -22.52 -10.86
CA ALA A 20 -0.32 -23.28 -11.54
C ALA A 20 0.26 -24.53 -12.22
N LEU A 21 1.44 -24.41 -12.84
CA LEU A 21 2.15 -25.54 -13.45
C LEU A 21 2.58 -26.55 -12.39
N PHE A 22 3.12 -26.08 -11.26
CA PHE A 22 3.48 -26.93 -10.12
C PHE A 22 2.30 -27.75 -9.60
N ASN A 23 1.13 -27.11 -9.39
CA ASN A 23 -0.08 -27.79 -8.94
C ASN A 23 -0.55 -28.85 -9.94
N GLN A 24 -0.43 -28.56 -11.24
CA GLN A 24 -0.79 -29.49 -12.29
C GLN A 24 0.13 -30.72 -12.33
N LEU A 25 1.45 -30.53 -12.13
CA LEU A 25 2.44 -31.61 -12.13
C LEU A 25 2.30 -32.52 -10.90
N THR A 26 1.99 -31.94 -9.74
CA THR A 26 1.93 -32.66 -8.45
C THR A 26 0.55 -33.21 -8.11
N GLY A 27 -0.49 -32.86 -8.87
CA GLY A 27 -1.87 -33.25 -8.61
C GLY A 27 -2.39 -32.79 -7.24
N GLY A 28 -1.83 -31.69 -6.71
CA GLY A 28 -2.15 -31.15 -5.38
C GLY A 28 -1.49 -31.87 -4.19
N ARG A 29 -0.71 -32.94 -4.44
CA ARG A 29 0.05 -33.66 -3.39
C ARG A 29 1.38 -32.94 -3.13
N GLN A 30 1.29 -31.80 -2.44
CA GLN A 30 2.43 -30.97 -2.07
C GLN A 30 2.62 -30.90 -0.56
N LYS A 31 3.86 -30.75 -0.13
CA LYS A 31 4.21 -30.37 1.23
C LYS A 31 4.64 -28.91 1.23
N VAL A 32 3.96 -28.10 2.03
CA VAL A 32 4.29 -26.69 2.25
C VAL A 32 5.00 -26.57 3.59
N ALA A 33 6.21 -26.02 3.57
CA ALA A 33 7.01 -25.71 4.75
C ALA A 33 7.59 -24.28 4.61
N ASN A 34 8.37 -23.82 5.57
CA ASN A 34 9.16 -22.60 5.43
C ASN A 34 10.64 -22.95 5.34
N TYR A 35 11.40 -22.16 4.60
CA TYR A 35 12.85 -22.23 4.62
C TYR A 35 13.39 -21.83 6.01
N ALA A 36 14.47 -22.48 6.46
CA ALA A 36 15.01 -22.26 7.80
C ALA A 36 15.42 -20.79 8.02
N GLY A 37 14.93 -20.17 9.10
CA GLY A 37 15.30 -18.81 9.49
C GLY A 37 14.61 -17.68 8.72
N VAL A 38 13.70 -18.00 7.78
CA VAL A 38 12.99 -17.00 6.96
C VAL A 38 11.52 -17.34 6.80
N THR A 39 10.68 -16.36 6.51
CA THR A 39 9.23 -16.53 6.29
C THR A 39 8.88 -16.96 4.86
N VAL A 40 9.86 -17.42 4.08
CA VAL A 40 9.66 -17.77 2.67
C VAL A 40 9.11 -19.19 2.56
N GLU A 41 8.00 -19.33 1.84
CA GLU A 41 7.33 -20.62 1.63
C GLU A 41 8.22 -21.54 0.76
N ARG A 42 8.34 -22.78 1.21
CA ARG A 42 8.99 -23.90 0.53
C ARG A 42 7.93 -24.90 0.12
N LYS A 43 7.71 -25.06 -1.20
CA LYS A 43 6.73 -26.03 -1.73
C LYS A 43 7.44 -27.15 -2.46
N GLU A 44 7.23 -28.38 -2.00
CA GLU A 44 7.79 -29.57 -2.64
C GLU A 44 6.67 -30.54 -3.00
N GLY A 45 6.84 -31.26 -4.11
CA GLY A 45 5.89 -32.26 -4.57
C GLY A 45 6.60 -33.43 -5.22
N ARG A 46 5.90 -34.57 -5.26
CA ARG A 46 6.43 -35.82 -5.83
C ARG A 46 5.39 -36.42 -6.77
N PHE A 47 5.85 -36.93 -7.91
CA PHE A 47 5.01 -37.68 -8.82
C PHE A 47 5.83 -38.73 -9.58
N VAL A 48 5.15 -39.74 -10.10
CA VAL A 48 5.75 -40.82 -10.89
C VAL A 48 5.51 -40.48 -12.36
N ALA A 49 6.58 -40.46 -13.17
CA ALA A 49 6.49 -40.26 -14.60
C ALA A 49 5.91 -41.52 -15.31
N PRO A 50 5.41 -41.42 -16.56
CA PRO A 50 4.91 -42.58 -17.30
C PRO A 50 5.88 -43.76 -17.40
N SER A 51 7.19 -43.51 -17.42
CA SER A 51 8.24 -44.55 -17.38
C SER A 51 8.39 -45.30 -16.05
N GLY A 52 7.69 -44.85 -14.99
CA GLY A 52 7.87 -45.34 -13.62
C GLY A 52 8.96 -44.60 -12.82
N ARG A 53 9.65 -43.61 -13.41
CA ARG A 53 10.66 -42.80 -12.72
C ARG A 53 10.04 -41.88 -11.66
N MET A 54 10.63 -41.85 -10.46
CA MET A 54 10.23 -40.93 -9.40
C MET A 54 10.82 -39.54 -9.64
N LEU A 55 9.96 -38.51 -9.68
CA LEU A 55 10.35 -37.11 -9.85
C LEU A 55 10.02 -36.31 -8.58
N HIS A 56 10.99 -35.54 -8.08
CA HIS A 56 10.82 -34.62 -6.95
C HIS A 56 10.94 -33.20 -7.46
N ILE A 57 9.85 -32.43 -7.40
CA ILE A 57 9.84 -31.03 -7.83
C ILE A 57 9.88 -30.13 -6.59
N LEU A 58 10.80 -29.17 -6.62
CA LEU A 58 10.86 -28.04 -5.70
C LEU A 58 10.41 -26.78 -6.43
N ASP A 59 9.37 -26.12 -5.93
CA ASP A 59 8.93 -24.82 -6.44
C ASP A 59 9.74 -23.71 -5.75
N LEU A 60 10.59 -23.02 -6.50
CA LEU A 60 11.39 -21.93 -5.96
C LEU A 60 10.64 -20.60 -6.04
N PRO A 61 10.88 -19.64 -5.14
CA PRO A 61 10.31 -18.31 -5.25
C PRO A 61 10.59 -17.66 -6.61
N GLY A 62 9.67 -16.81 -7.07
CA GLY A 62 9.84 -16.12 -8.36
C GLY A 62 11.02 -15.15 -8.32
N ALA A 63 11.85 -15.16 -9.36
CA ALA A 63 13.03 -14.30 -9.45
C ALA A 63 13.17 -13.67 -10.84
N TYR A 64 13.61 -12.42 -10.91
CA TYR A 64 13.90 -11.75 -12.19
C TYR A 64 15.36 -11.89 -12.63
N SER A 65 16.27 -12.09 -11.69
CA SER A 65 17.70 -12.26 -11.90
C SER A 65 18.31 -13.02 -10.71
N PHE A 66 19.54 -13.51 -10.89
CA PHE A 66 20.35 -13.98 -9.76
C PHE A 66 20.99 -12.85 -8.94
N ASP A 67 20.91 -11.59 -9.39
CA ASP A 67 21.21 -10.41 -8.56
C ASP A 67 20.06 -10.17 -7.57
N ALA A 68 20.03 -10.97 -6.51
CA ALA A 68 18.91 -11.02 -5.56
C ALA A 68 18.68 -9.71 -4.80
N THR A 69 17.48 -9.15 -4.94
CA THR A 69 17.01 -7.94 -4.23
C THR A 69 16.07 -8.25 -3.07
N SER A 70 15.53 -9.47 -3.04
CA SER A 70 14.63 -9.95 -1.98
C SER A 70 15.15 -11.25 -1.35
N PRO A 71 14.72 -11.60 -0.13
CA PRO A 71 15.02 -12.90 0.48
C PRO A 71 14.59 -14.08 -0.39
N ASP A 72 13.44 -13.94 -1.05
CA ASP A 72 12.88 -14.89 -2.00
C ASP A 72 13.83 -15.16 -3.17
N GLU A 73 14.34 -14.09 -3.80
CA GLU A 73 15.31 -14.19 -4.90
C GLU A 73 16.66 -14.77 -4.43
N ALA A 74 17.08 -14.45 -3.20
CA ALA A 74 18.33 -14.97 -2.63
C ALA A 74 18.27 -16.50 -2.45
N ILE A 75 17.12 -17.02 -1.98
CA ILE A 75 16.90 -18.46 -1.87
C ILE A 75 16.91 -19.11 -3.25
N THR A 76 16.21 -18.55 -4.24
CA THR A 76 16.20 -19.09 -5.60
C THR A 76 17.60 -19.17 -6.18
N ARG A 77 18.40 -18.10 -6.05
CA ARG A 77 19.81 -18.08 -6.44
C ARG A 77 20.61 -19.18 -5.74
N ASP A 78 20.56 -19.22 -4.41
CA ASP A 78 21.41 -20.10 -3.62
C ASP A 78 21.07 -21.58 -3.83
N VAL A 79 19.78 -21.92 -4.00
CA VAL A 79 19.35 -23.29 -4.35
C VAL A 79 19.78 -23.67 -5.77
N CYS A 80 19.61 -22.77 -6.75
CA CYS A 80 20.05 -23.02 -8.12
C CYS A 80 21.58 -23.18 -8.25
N HIS A 81 22.36 -22.45 -7.47
CA HIS A 81 23.81 -22.64 -7.39
C HIS A 81 24.22 -23.88 -6.58
N GLY A 82 23.30 -24.48 -5.80
CA GLY A 82 23.58 -25.60 -4.91
C GLY A 82 24.36 -25.20 -3.65
N ARG A 83 24.22 -23.94 -3.21
CA ARG A 83 24.88 -23.38 -2.02
C ARG A 83 23.94 -23.27 -0.82
N TYR A 84 22.64 -23.50 -1.00
CA TYR A 84 21.67 -23.35 0.07
C TYR A 84 21.79 -24.50 1.11
N PRO A 85 21.99 -24.20 2.42
CA PRO A 85 22.15 -25.22 3.44
C PRO A 85 20.91 -26.12 3.57
N GLY A 86 21.12 -27.44 3.54
CA GLY A 86 20.05 -28.43 3.70
C GLY A 86 19.25 -28.73 2.42
N GLU A 87 19.52 -28.05 1.31
CA GLU A 87 18.96 -28.38 0.00
C GLU A 87 20.05 -28.93 -0.91
N ALA A 88 19.74 -30.06 -1.55
CA ALA A 88 20.68 -30.64 -2.50
C ALA A 88 20.55 -29.95 -3.87
N ALA A 89 21.68 -29.87 -4.57
CA ALA A 89 21.74 -29.30 -5.92
C ALA A 89 20.72 -29.97 -6.88
N PRO A 90 19.93 -29.18 -7.65
CA PRO A 90 18.96 -29.76 -8.59
C PRO A 90 19.66 -30.45 -9.76
N ASP A 91 19.12 -31.60 -10.17
CA ASP A 91 19.59 -32.38 -11.32
C ASP A 91 19.10 -31.79 -12.65
N LEU A 92 17.93 -31.13 -12.62
CA LEU A 92 17.30 -30.45 -13.75
C LEU A 92 16.65 -29.15 -13.28
N ILE A 93 16.78 -28.08 -14.07
CA ILE A 93 16.05 -26.84 -13.84
C ILE A 93 14.97 -26.69 -14.92
N VAL A 94 13.72 -26.54 -14.52
CA VAL A 94 12.62 -26.20 -15.43
C VAL A 94 12.35 -24.70 -15.29
N CYS A 95 12.72 -23.94 -16.32
CA CYS A 95 12.42 -22.52 -16.41
C CYS A 95 11.02 -22.33 -16.97
N VAL A 96 10.14 -21.65 -16.22
CA VAL A 96 8.78 -21.30 -16.65
C VAL A 96 8.79 -19.86 -17.15
N ALA A 97 8.45 -19.67 -18.43
CA ALA A 97 8.39 -18.37 -19.07
C ALA A 97 6.97 -18.10 -19.59
N ASP A 98 6.44 -16.89 -19.40
CA ASP A 98 5.19 -16.48 -20.03
C ASP A 98 5.43 -16.17 -21.51
N ALA A 99 4.75 -16.92 -22.38
CA ALA A 99 4.75 -16.71 -23.83
C ALA A 99 4.25 -15.32 -24.23
N THR A 100 3.39 -14.69 -23.41
CA THR A 100 2.81 -13.38 -23.71
C THR A 100 3.77 -12.22 -23.44
N ASN A 101 4.86 -12.45 -22.67
CA ASN A 101 5.92 -11.48 -22.42
C ASN A 101 7.32 -12.12 -22.46
N LEU A 102 7.59 -12.90 -23.51
CA LEU A 102 8.80 -13.71 -23.60
C LEU A 102 10.10 -12.90 -23.44
N ARG A 103 10.10 -11.62 -23.83
CA ARG A 103 11.27 -10.72 -23.71
C ARG A 103 11.84 -10.66 -22.32
N LEU A 104 10.98 -10.51 -21.32
CA LEU A 104 11.47 -10.39 -19.95
C LEU A 104 12.01 -11.75 -19.45
N HIS A 105 11.24 -12.82 -19.66
CA HIS A 105 11.59 -14.14 -19.16
C HIS A 105 12.90 -14.66 -19.75
N LEU A 106 13.17 -14.37 -21.03
CA LEU A 106 14.38 -14.85 -21.69
C LEU A 106 15.67 -14.35 -21.03
N ARG A 107 15.68 -13.15 -20.44
CA ARG A 107 16.86 -12.69 -19.70
C ARG A 107 17.20 -13.65 -18.56
N PHE A 108 16.22 -13.96 -17.72
CA PHE A 108 16.43 -14.87 -16.60
C PHE A 108 16.76 -16.29 -17.07
N VAL A 109 16.13 -16.76 -18.16
CA VAL A 109 16.46 -18.05 -18.78
C VAL A 109 17.93 -18.13 -19.22
N LEU A 110 18.47 -17.04 -19.80
CA LEU A 110 19.89 -16.97 -20.18
C LEU A 110 20.81 -17.01 -18.95
N GLU A 111 20.46 -16.31 -17.85
CA GLU A 111 21.19 -16.38 -16.59
C GLU A 111 21.17 -17.81 -16.00
N VAL A 112 20.02 -18.48 -16.00
CA VAL A 112 19.86 -19.88 -15.53
C VAL A 112 20.68 -20.83 -16.39
N ARG A 113 20.67 -20.67 -17.72
CA ARG A 113 21.48 -21.48 -18.65
C ARG A 113 22.97 -21.38 -18.34
N ARG A 114 23.45 -20.19 -17.95
CA ARG A 114 24.87 -19.95 -17.61
C ARG A 114 25.33 -20.67 -16.33
N LEU A 115 24.41 -21.22 -15.53
CA LEU A 115 24.78 -22.07 -14.39
C LEU A 115 25.48 -23.37 -14.79
N GLY A 116 25.45 -23.75 -16.07
CA GLY A 116 26.05 -25.00 -16.55
C GLY A 116 25.31 -26.23 -16.03
N ARG A 117 23.99 -26.12 -15.83
CA ARG A 117 23.11 -27.21 -15.40
C ARG A 117 22.13 -27.57 -16.51
N PRO A 118 21.57 -28.79 -16.53
CA PRO A 118 20.50 -29.13 -17.46
C PRO A 118 19.29 -28.21 -17.27
N VAL A 119 18.81 -27.62 -18.37
CA VAL A 119 17.66 -26.70 -18.37
C VAL A 119 16.62 -27.14 -19.39
N VAL A 120 15.34 -27.07 -19.03
CA VAL A 120 14.19 -27.13 -19.97
C VAL A 120 13.37 -25.85 -19.82
N LEU A 121 13.00 -25.23 -20.94
CA LEU A 121 12.11 -24.07 -20.95
C LEU A 121 10.66 -24.52 -21.15
N ALA A 122 9.83 -24.36 -20.11
CA ALA A 122 8.38 -24.48 -20.19
C ALA A 122 7.79 -23.12 -20.60
N LEU A 123 7.41 -23.02 -21.87
CA LEU A 123 6.79 -21.84 -22.46
C LEU A 123 5.29 -21.87 -22.14
N ASN A 124 4.88 -21.16 -21.09
CA ASN A 124 3.53 -21.19 -20.52
C ASN A 124 2.62 -20.11 -21.10
N MET A 125 1.31 -20.23 -20.89
CA MET A 125 0.27 -19.32 -21.41
C MET A 125 0.24 -19.21 -22.94
N MET A 126 0.58 -20.30 -23.64
CA MET A 126 0.57 -20.33 -25.12
C MET A 126 -0.82 -20.08 -25.72
N ASP A 127 -1.90 -20.40 -25.01
CA ASP A 127 -3.27 -20.08 -25.39
C ASP A 127 -3.55 -18.57 -25.36
N ALA A 128 -3.03 -17.86 -24.36
CA ALA A 128 -3.14 -16.41 -24.26
C ALA A 128 -2.26 -15.73 -25.32
N ALA A 129 -1.05 -16.25 -25.57
CA ALA A 129 -0.17 -15.73 -26.61
C ALA A 129 -0.81 -15.83 -28.00
N ARG A 130 -1.39 -16.99 -28.35
CA ARG A 130 -2.13 -17.18 -29.60
C ARG A 130 -3.34 -16.27 -29.71
N ARG A 131 -4.12 -16.08 -28.63
CA ARG A 131 -5.24 -15.13 -28.60
C ARG A 131 -4.82 -13.67 -28.82
N ARG A 132 -3.59 -13.31 -28.42
CA ARG A 132 -3.00 -11.98 -28.65
C ARG A 132 -2.35 -11.84 -30.03
N GLY A 133 -2.40 -12.88 -30.88
CA GLY A 133 -1.73 -12.88 -32.18
C GLY A 133 -0.21 -12.94 -32.08
N ILE A 134 0.33 -13.51 -31.00
CA ILE A 134 1.77 -13.77 -30.83
C ILE A 134 2.06 -15.16 -31.39
N ALA A 135 2.81 -15.23 -32.48
CA ALA A 135 3.35 -16.46 -33.04
C ALA A 135 4.78 -16.65 -32.56
N ILE A 136 5.09 -17.80 -31.96
CA ILE A 136 6.44 -18.13 -31.47
C ILE A 136 6.90 -19.38 -32.22
N ASP A 137 8.01 -19.29 -32.94
CA ASP A 137 8.70 -20.45 -33.51
C ASP A 137 9.49 -21.16 -32.40
N VAL A 138 8.83 -22.14 -31.78
CA VAL A 138 9.39 -22.94 -30.68
C VAL A 138 10.65 -23.70 -31.10
N ALA A 139 10.71 -24.16 -32.36
CA ALA A 139 11.86 -24.91 -32.86
C ALA A 139 13.08 -23.99 -33.06
N ALA A 140 12.87 -22.81 -33.64
CA ALA A 140 13.92 -21.80 -33.75
C ALA A 140 14.40 -21.30 -32.38
N LEU A 141 13.46 -21.08 -31.44
CA LEU A 141 13.78 -20.67 -30.07
C LEU A 141 14.62 -21.72 -29.34
N SER A 142 14.27 -23.00 -29.47
CA SER A 142 15.03 -24.12 -28.93
C SER A 142 16.46 -24.18 -29.48
N ARG A 143 16.63 -23.99 -30.81
CA ARG A 143 17.96 -23.95 -31.44
C ARG A 143 18.79 -22.75 -30.97
N ARG A 144 18.21 -21.55 -30.91
CA ARG A 144 18.89 -20.31 -30.50
C ARG A 144 19.32 -20.35 -29.03
N LEU A 145 18.48 -20.89 -28.15
CA LEU A 145 18.80 -21.02 -26.73
C LEU A 145 19.70 -22.22 -26.43
N GLY A 146 19.75 -23.22 -27.32
CA GLY A 146 20.46 -24.47 -27.05
C GLY A 146 19.86 -25.27 -25.90
N VAL A 147 18.59 -25.05 -25.57
CA VAL A 147 17.85 -25.78 -24.53
C VAL A 147 16.50 -26.22 -25.08
N PRO A 148 15.96 -27.39 -24.66
CA PRO A 148 14.65 -27.83 -25.09
C PRO A 148 13.55 -26.85 -24.64
N VAL A 149 12.69 -26.46 -25.57
CA VAL A 149 11.52 -25.61 -25.31
C VAL A 149 10.24 -26.42 -25.50
N VAL A 150 9.34 -26.37 -24.53
CA VAL A 150 8.08 -27.10 -24.54
C VAL A 150 6.92 -26.16 -24.26
N GLU A 151 5.90 -26.20 -25.12
CA GLU A 151 4.66 -25.45 -24.92
C GLU A 151 3.86 -26.01 -23.74
N THR A 152 3.34 -25.12 -22.88
CA THR A 152 2.49 -25.48 -21.75
C THR A 152 1.31 -24.53 -21.58
N VAL A 153 0.23 -25.04 -20.99
CA VAL A 153 -0.93 -24.24 -20.55
C VAL A 153 -1.34 -24.71 -19.15
N ALA A 154 -0.76 -24.08 -18.13
CA ALA A 154 -0.88 -24.50 -16.73
C ALA A 154 -2.33 -24.58 -16.21
N VAL A 155 -3.24 -23.75 -16.74
CA VAL A 155 -4.65 -23.69 -16.31
C VAL A 155 -5.54 -24.75 -16.99
N LYS A 156 -5.05 -25.41 -18.05
CA LYS A 156 -5.83 -26.39 -18.82
C LYS A 156 -5.44 -27.81 -18.40
N ARG A 157 -6.42 -28.67 -18.09
CA ARG A 157 -6.15 -30.10 -17.82
C ARG A 157 -5.36 -30.73 -18.96
N GLY A 158 -4.28 -31.46 -18.64
CA GLY A 158 -3.36 -32.05 -19.61
C GLY A 158 -2.37 -31.07 -20.27
N GLY A 159 -2.44 -29.76 -19.96
CA GLY A 159 -1.58 -28.72 -20.55
C GLY A 159 -0.08 -28.80 -20.21
N ALA A 160 0.34 -29.72 -19.34
CA ALA A 160 1.75 -29.99 -19.02
C ALA A 160 2.24 -31.36 -19.52
N LYS A 161 1.42 -32.11 -20.29
CA LYS A 161 1.74 -33.49 -20.70
C LYS A 161 3.05 -33.59 -21.50
N ALA A 162 3.24 -32.72 -22.48
CA ALA A 162 4.46 -32.67 -23.30
C ALA A 162 5.72 -32.37 -22.46
N LEU A 163 5.58 -31.57 -21.40
CA LEU A 163 6.69 -31.27 -20.49
C LEU A 163 7.10 -32.51 -19.70
N ILE A 164 6.11 -33.27 -19.19
CA ILE A 164 6.35 -34.52 -18.48
C ILE A 164 7.06 -35.53 -19.40
N GLU A 165 6.54 -35.73 -20.62
CA GLU A 165 7.15 -36.63 -21.62
C GLU A 165 8.60 -36.25 -21.93
N ARG A 166 8.89 -34.95 -22.05
CA ARG A 166 10.26 -34.46 -22.34
C ARG A 166 11.24 -34.69 -21.18
N ILE A 167 10.79 -34.49 -19.94
CA ILE A 167 11.58 -34.71 -18.73
C ILE A 167 11.82 -36.21 -18.52
N ASP A 168 10.84 -37.03 -18.86
CA ASP A 168 10.89 -38.48 -18.70
C ASP A 168 11.85 -39.14 -19.71
N ALA A 169 11.86 -38.66 -20.96
CA ALA A 169 12.66 -39.24 -22.04
C ALA A 169 14.17 -39.18 -21.80
N SER A 170 14.72 -38.01 -21.44
CA SER A 170 16.13 -37.84 -21.10
C SER A 170 16.40 -36.50 -20.43
N VAL A 171 17.36 -36.47 -19.51
CA VAL A 171 17.90 -35.21 -18.99
C VAL A 171 18.67 -34.54 -20.14
N PRO A 172 18.41 -33.25 -20.46
CA PRO A 172 19.11 -32.56 -21.53
C PRO A 172 20.62 -32.50 -21.29
N ASP A 173 21.41 -32.58 -22.36
CA ASP A 173 22.85 -32.36 -22.29
C ASP A 173 23.17 -30.92 -21.87
N ILE A 174 24.24 -30.75 -21.11
CA ILE A 174 24.74 -29.44 -20.72
C ILE A 174 25.49 -28.87 -21.92
N VAL A 175 24.94 -27.83 -22.54
CA VAL A 175 25.68 -27.02 -23.52
C VAL A 175 26.59 -26.07 -22.74
N PRO A 176 27.93 -26.17 -22.86
CA PRO A 176 28.83 -25.25 -22.18
C PRO A 176 28.53 -23.82 -22.63
N ALA A 177 28.19 -22.94 -21.69
CA ALA A 177 28.12 -21.52 -21.97
C ALA A 177 29.55 -21.02 -22.21
N ALA A 178 29.76 -20.24 -23.27
CA ALA A 178 31.00 -19.48 -23.41
C ALA A 178 31.13 -18.59 -22.17
N ILE A 179 32.23 -18.75 -21.43
CA ILE A 179 32.51 -17.98 -20.23
C ILE A 179 32.88 -16.58 -20.69
N ASP A 180 31.87 -15.73 -20.87
CA ASP A 180 32.09 -14.30 -21.02
C ASP A 180 31.23 -13.59 -19.97
N VAL A 181 31.86 -12.68 -19.21
CA VAL A 181 31.19 -11.88 -18.19
C VAL A 181 30.43 -10.78 -18.91
N ALA A 182 29.38 -11.19 -19.62
CA ALA A 182 28.58 -10.30 -20.41
C ALA A 182 27.79 -9.37 -19.49
N GLY A 183 28.07 -8.07 -19.57
CA GLY A 183 27.33 -7.05 -18.85
C GLY A 183 25.83 -7.07 -19.17
N VAL A 184 25.02 -6.46 -18.31
CA VAL A 184 23.55 -6.40 -18.43
C VAL A 184 23.10 -5.96 -19.84
N GLU A 185 23.83 -5.04 -20.47
CA GLU A 185 23.56 -4.55 -21.82
C GLU A 185 23.70 -5.62 -22.91
N GLN A 186 24.68 -6.53 -22.79
CA GLN A 186 24.89 -7.61 -23.75
C GLN A 186 23.79 -8.67 -23.65
N LEU A 187 23.33 -9.00 -22.44
CA LEU A 187 22.16 -9.87 -22.24
C LEU A 187 20.91 -9.28 -22.90
N HIS A 188 20.68 -7.97 -22.79
CA HIS A 188 19.55 -7.30 -23.45
C HIS A 188 19.65 -7.34 -24.98
N ALA A 189 20.86 -7.20 -25.54
CA ALA A 189 21.09 -7.32 -26.97
C ALA A 189 20.84 -8.75 -27.47
N GLU A 190 21.33 -9.76 -26.74
CA GLU A 190 21.13 -11.18 -27.06
C GLU A 190 19.63 -11.55 -27.06
N VAL A 191 18.89 -11.15 -26.01
CA VAL A 191 17.44 -11.36 -25.94
C VAL A 191 16.72 -10.71 -27.13
N ARG A 192 17.08 -9.48 -27.49
CA ARG A 192 16.47 -8.77 -28.62
C ARG A 192 16.71 -9.50 -29.94
N SER A 193 17.92 -10.01 -30.15
CA SER A 193 18.26 -10.81 -31.33
C SER A 193 17.48 -12.12 -31.39
N ILE A 194 17.37 -12.85 -30.27
CA ILE A 194 16.60 -14.11 -30.23
C ILE A 194 15.13 -13.85 -30.56
N LEU A 195 14.51 -12.84 -29.94
CA LEU A 195 13.11 -12.52 -30.20
C LEU A 195 12.83 -12.12 -31.64
N ALA A 196 13.73 -11.36 -32.28
CA ALA A 196 13.56 -10.93 -33.66
C ALA A 196 13.49 -12.11 -34.63
N ASP A 197 14.20 -13.20 -34.32
CA ASP A 197 14.23 -14.40 -35.15
C ASP A 197 13.09 -15.39 -34.82
N THR A 198 12.57 -15.36 -33.59
CA THR A 198 11.70 -16.44 -33.08
C THR A 198 10.27 -16.00 -32.77
N VAL A 199 9.99 -14.70 -32.70
CA VAL A 199 8.67 -14.17 -32.31
C VAL A 199 8.12 -13.21 -33.33
N THR A 200 6.92 -13.49 -33.82
CA THR A 200 6.13 -12.61 -34.66
C THR A 200 4.92 -12.12 -33.87
N MET A 201 4.76 -10.81 -33.69
CA MET A 201 3.59 -10.22 -33.02
C MET A 201 2.64 -9.59 -34.05
N SER A 202 1.33 -9.71 -33.82
CA SER A 202 0.33 -8.95 -34.57
C SER A 202 0.56 -7.44 -34.38
N ARG A 203 0.56 -6.68 -35.48
CA ARG A 203 0.86 -5.23 -35.49
C ARG A 203 -0.22 -4.40 -34.76
N ASP A 204 -1.46 -4.86 -34.70
CA ASP A 204 -2.60 -4.04 -34.28
C ASP A 204 -2.64 -3.78 -32.77
N THR A 205 -2.37 -4.79 -31.95
CA THR A 205 -2.33 -4.66 -30.48
C THR A 205 -1.12 -3.85 -30.01
N VAL A 206 0.00 -3.94 -30.73
CA VAL A 206 1.20 -3.11 -30.46
C VAL A 206 0.92 -1.64 -30.78
N ALA A 207 0.21 -1.36 -31.88
CA ALA A 207 -0.07 0.00 -32.30
C ALA A 207 -0.97 0.79 -31.32
N ILE A 208 -1.96 0.14 -30.71
CA ILE A 208 -2.86 0.78 -29.73
C ILE A 208 -2.13 1.06 -28.42
N ASP A 209 -1.41 0.08 -27.88
CA ASP A 209 -0.62 0.24 -26.65
C ASP A 209 0.45 1.34 -26.84
N ASP A 210 1.16 1.33 -27.97
CA ASP A 210 2.16 2.36 -28.31
C ASP A 210 1.54 3.75 -28.48
N ALA A 211 0.32 3.84 -29.04
CA ALA A 211 -0.39 5.11 -29.19
C ALA A 211 -0.81 5.69 -27.84
N ILE A 212 -1.32 4.86 -26.92
CA ILE A 212 -1.70 5.28 -25.57
C ILE A 212 -0.45 5.67 -24.77
N ASP A 213 0.59 4.83 -24.80
CA ASP A 213 1.83 5.07 -24.06
C ASP A 213 2.55 6.33 -24.55
N ARG A 214 2.41 6.74 -25.81
CA ARG A 214 2.95 8.02 -26.30
C ARG A 214 2.41 9.23 -25.52
N TRP A 215 1.16 9.19 -25.09
CA TRP A 215 0.55 10.26 -24.29
C TRP A 215 0.75 10.03 -22.80
N VAL A 216 0.47 8.81 -22.34
CA VAL A 216 0.53 8.45 -20.92
C VAL A 216 1.95 8.51 -20.38
N LEU A 217 2.96 8.07 -21.13
CA LEU A 217 4.37 8.07 -20.70
C LEU A 217 5.13 9.35 -21.07
N HIS A 218 4.47 10.33 -21.67
CA HIS A 218 5.13 11.60 -21.98
C HIS A 218 5.48 12.35 -20.68
N PRO A 219 6.67 12.94 -20.54
CA PRO A 219 7.12 13.58 -19.30
C PRO A 219 6.22 14.75 -18.85
N VAL A 220 5.58 15.45 -19.79
CA VAL A 220 4.63 16.54 -19.49
C VAL A 220 3.17 16.07 -19.53
N PHE A 221 2.68 15.61 -20.69
CA PHE A 221 1.29 15.13 -20.82
C PHE A 221 0.96 13.96 -19.89
N GLY A 222 1.88 13.03 -19.65
CA GLY A 222 1.69 11.94 -18.71
C GLY A 222 1.50 12.42 -17.28
N LEU A 223 2.32 13.39 -16.83
CA LEU A 223 2.13 14.03 -15.52
C LEU A 223 0.84 14.83 -15.46
N ALA A 224 0.43 15.49 -16.54
CA ALA A 224 -0.84 16.22 -16.61
C ALA A 224 -2.06 15.28 -16.58
N ILE A 225 -2.03 14.16 -17.30
CA ILE A 225 -3.05 13.11 -17.26
C ILE A 225 -3.12 12.53 -15.86
N LEU A 226 -1.98 12.22 -15.25
CA LEU A 226 -1.93 11.71 -13.88
C LEU A 226 -2.51 12.73 -12.89
N ALA A 227 -2.15 14.01 -12.99
CA ALA A 227 -2.69 15.06 -12.13
C ALA A 227 -4.21 15.24 -12.31
N THR A 228 -4.70 15.17 -13.55
CA THR A 228 -6.13 15.26 -13.87
C THR A 228 -6.92 14.06 -13.34
N LEU A 229 -6.38 12.85 -13.54
CA LEU A 229 -6.93 11.63 -12.98
C LEU A 229 -6.98 11.70 -11.45
N MET A 230 -5.91 12.18 -10.81
CA MET A 230 -5.90 12.36 -9.37
C MET A 230 -6.92 13.37 -8.90
N PHE A 231 -7.04 14.51 -9.58
CA PHE A 231 -8.06 15.50 -9.32
C PHE A 231 -9.46 14.88 -9.37
N PHE A 232 -9.76 14.07 -10.38
CA PHE A 232 -11.04 13.38 -10.50
C PHE A 232 -11.30 12.38 -9.37
N ILE A 233 -10.29 11.59 -8.99
CA ILE A 233 -10.39 10.67 -7.85
C ILE A 233 -10.69 11.44 -6.57
N PHE A 234 -9.97 12.54 -6.30
CA PHE A 234 -10.25 13.39 -5.14
C PHE A 234 -11.66 13.96 -5.18
N GLN A 235 -12.11 14.48 -6.32
CA GLN A 235 -13.48 14.98 -6.47
C GLN A 235 -14.52 13.89 -6.18
N ALA A 236 -14.34 12.69 -6.70
CA ALA A 236 -15.26 11.59 -6.42
C ALA A 236 -15.24 11.18 -4.94
N VAL A 237 -14.05 11.07 -4.35
CA VAL A 237 -13.86 10.70 -2.93
C VAL A 237 -14.47 11.74 -1.98
N PHE A 238 -14.49 13.02 -2.34
CA PHE A 238 -15.04 14.08 -1.50
C PHE A 238 -16.47 14.44 -1.87
N SER A 239 -16.73 14.85 -3.11
CA SER A 239 -18.05 15.32 -3.52
C SER A 239 -19.08 14.20 -3.61
N TRP A 240 -18.71 13.00 -4.07
CA TRP A 240 -19.68 11.92 -4.26
C TRP A 240 -19.87 11.08 -3.01
N ALA A 241 -18.88 11.02 -2.11
CA ALA A 241 -19.02 10.32 -0.84
C ALA A 241 -19.96 11.07 0.11
N GLN A 242 -19.90 12.41 0.16
CA GLN A 242 -20.62 13.24 1.14
C GLN A 242 -22.12 12.95 1.23
N PRO A 243 -22.91 12.92 0.13
CA PRO A 243 -24.34 12.61 0.24
C PRO A 243 -24.64 11.23 0.85
N ILE A 244 -23.75 10.26 0.63
CA ILE A 244 -23.88 8.90 1.19
C ILE A 244 -23.48 8.92 2.67
N MET A 245 -22.46 9.69 3.03
CA MET A 245 -22.00 9.90 4.41
C MET A 245 -23.12 10.51 5.25
N ASP A 246 -23.70 11.63 4.80
CA ASP A 246 -24.78 12.34 5.49
C ASP A 246 -26.01 11.44 5.66
N GLY A 247 -26.32 10.63 4.63
CA GLY A 247 -27.42 9.66 4.69
C GLY A 247 -27.18 8.54 5.72
N ILE A 248 -25.95 8.05 5.84
CA ILE A 248 -25.58 7.05 6.85
C ILE A 248 -25.64 7.67 8.25
N GLU A 249 -25.07 8.86 8.43
CA GLU A 249 -25.04 9.56 9.71
C GLU A 249 -26.45 9.87 10.21
N GLY A 250 -27.28 10.48 9.36
CA GLY A 250 -28.68 10.77 9.67
C GLY A 250 -29.49 9.50 9.96
N GLY A 251 -29.24 8.42 9.21
CA GLY A 251 -29.89 7.13 9.45
C GLY A 251 -29.53 6.52 10.80
N ILE A 252 -28.27 6.59 11.21
CA ILE A 252 -27.81 6.06 12.50
C ILE A 252 -28.27 6.95 13.66
N ALA A 253 -28.25 8.28 13.50
CA ALA A 253 -28.77 9.21 14.50
C ALA A 253 -30.29 9.02 14.72
N ALA A 254 -31.06 8.84 13.64
CA ALA A 254 -32.48 8.52 13.72
C ALA A 254 -32.74 7.18 14.43
N LEU A 255 -31.92 6.17 14.14
CA LEU A 255 -32.00 4.88 14.84
C LEU A 255 -31.64 5.02 16.33
N GLY A 256 -30.61 5.81 16.65
CA GLY A 256 -30.16 6.06 18.02
C GLY A 256 -31.26 6.71 18.85
N THR A 257 -31.82 7.82 18.36
CA THR A 257 -32.93 8.54 19.00
C THR A 257 -34.19 7.68 19.13
N PHE A 258 -34.52 6.85 18.12
CA PHE A 258 -35.63 5.91 18.21
C PHE A 258 -35.43 4.87 19.33
N VAL A 259 -34.22 4.32 19.47
CA VAL A 259 -33.91 3.32 20.48
C VAL A 259 -33.83 3.94 21.88
N THR A 260 -33.24 5.12 22.02
CA THR A 260 -33.09 5.78 23.32
C THR A 260 -34.31 6.57 23.78
N GLY A 261 -35.27 6.85 22.90
CA GLY A 261 -36.54 7.50 23.25
C GLY A 261 -37.39 6.72 24.26
N PHE A 262 -37.10 5.44 24.48
CA PHE A 262 -37.73 4.60 25.50
C PHE A 262 -37.03 4.66 26.87
N LEU A 263 -35.91 5.38 26.99
CA LEU A 263 -35.10 5.49 28.20
C LEU A 263 -35.28 6.86 28.87
N PRO A 264 -35.16 6.96 30.20
CA PRO A 264 -35.18 8.24 30.90
C PRO A 264 -34.04 9.14 30.42
N GLU A 265 -34.37 10.38 30.05
CA GLU A 265 -33.39 11.42 29.72
C GLU A 265 -32.44 11.64 30.89
N GLY A 266 -31.14 11.75 30.60
CA GLY A 266 -30.09 11.94 31.61
C GLY A 266 -29.61 10.67 32.32
N SER A 267 -30.18 9.50 32.02
CA SER A 267 -29.63 8.24 32.53
C SER A 267 -28.28 7.91 31.88
N ALA A 268 -27.34 7.34 32.64
CA ALA A 268 -26.04 6.90 32.10
C ALA A 268 -26.20 5.88 30.96
N LEU A 269 -27.28 5.09 30.97
CA LEU A 269 -27.60 4.14 29.90
C LEU A 269 -28.05 4.85 28.62
N HIS A 270 -28.86 5.92 28.73
CA HIS A 270 -29.24 6.75 27.58
C HIS A 270 -28.00 7.35 26.92
N SER A 271 -27.11 7.97 27.70
CA SER A 271 -25.88 8.56 27.15
C SER A 271 -24.90 7.52 26.59
N LEU A 272 -24.75 6.36 27.24
CA LEU A 272 -23.92 5.28 26.71
C LEU A 272 -24.41 4.79 25.33
N LEU A 273 -25.72 4.59 25.19
CA LEU A 273 -26.29 4.09 23.95
C LEU A 273 -26.23 5.17 22.86
N ASN A 274 -26.69 6.38 23.15
CA ASN A 274 -26.75 7.44 22.15
C ASN A 274 -25.35 7.98 21.80
N ASP A 275 -24.60 8.44 22.80
CA ASP A 275 -23.35 9.20 22.63
C ASP A 275 -22.13 8.27 22.55
N GLY A 276 -22.19 7.09 23.18
CA GLY A 276 -21.12 6.10 23.13
C GLY A 276 -21.24 5.15 21.94
N LEU A 277 -22.38 4.45 21.83
CA LEU A 277 -22.55 3.35 20.86
C LEU A 277 -23.03 3.83 19.49
N PHE A 278 -24.15 4.56 19.41
CA PHE A 278 -24.74 4.97 18.13
C PHE A 278 -23.91 6.07 17.46
N ALA A 279 -23.49 7.11 18.19
CA ALA A 279 -22.55 8.09 17.67
C ALA A 279 -21.22 7.44 17.24
N GLY A 280 -20.70 6.48 18.03
CA GLY A 280 -19.52 5.70 17.65
C GLY A 280 -19.71 4.84 16.41
N LEU A 281 -20.88 4.22 16.23
CA LEU A 281 -21.23 3.44 15.05
C LEU A 281 -21.39 4.34 13.81
N GLY A 282 -21.97 5.53 14.00
CA GLY A 282 -22.05 6.60 13.01
C GLY A 282 -20.67 6.97 12.50
N ALA A 283 -19.77 7.34 13.42
CA ALA A 283 -18.39 7.66 13.12
C ALA A 283 -17.68 6.53 12.35
N VAL A 284 -17.95 5.25 12.64
CA VAL A 284 -17.36 4.12 11.89
C VAL A 284 -17.92 4.01 10.48
N LEU A 285 -19.24 4.00 10.33
CA LEU A 285 -19.90 3.67 9.08
C LEU A 285 -19.80 4.79 8.05
N VAL A 286 -19.70 6.04 8.50
CA VAL A 286 -19.53 7.23 7.65
C VAL A 286 -18.25 7.16 6.80
N PHE A 287 -17.19 6.44 7.21
CA PHE A 287 -15.98 6.31 6.38
C PHE A 287 -16.08 5.31 5.24
N LEU A 288 -17.04 4.39 5.31
CA LEU A 288 -17.10 3.27 4.38
C LEU A 288 -17.27 3.73 2.92
N PRO A 289 -18.17 4.68 2.58
CA PRO A 289 -18.34 5.15 1.21
C PRO A 289 -17.04 5.73 0.62
N GLN A 290 -16.35 6.57 1.38
CA GLN A 290 -15.10 7.22 0.95
C GLN A 290 -14.01 6.18 0.64
N ILE A 291 -13.87 5.17 1.52
CA ILE A 291 -12.92 4.06 1.34
C ILE A 291 -13.26 3.25 0.09
N LEU A 292 -14.54 2.94 -0.14
CA LEU A 292 -14.96 2.15 -1.30
C LEU A 292 -14.76 2.88 -2.62
N ILE A 293 -15.05 4.19 -2.68
CA ILE A 293 -14.78 4.99 -3.88
C ILE A 293 -13.29 5.03 -4.18
N LEU A 294 -12.43 5.23 -3.17
CA LEU A 294 -10.98 5.20 -3.37
C LEU A 294 -10.53 3.83 -3.92
N PHE A 295 -10.96 2.73 -3.29
CA PHE A 295 -10.58 1.40 -3.74
C PHE A 295 -11.14 1.06 -5.12
N LEU A 296 -12.29 1.58 -5.50
CA LEU A 296 -12.86 1.43 -6.83
C LEU A 296 -11.87 1.96 -7.88
N PHE A 297 -11.40 3.20 -7.70
CA PHE A 297 -10.43 3.78 -8.62
C PHE A 297 -9.08 3.06 -8.60
N ILE A 298 -8.56 2.68 -7.43
CA ILE A 298 -7.30 1.93 -7.34
C ILE A 298 -7.40 0.61 -8.10
N LEU A 299 -8.47 -0.17 -7.89
CA LEU A 299 -8.68 -1.45 -8.56
C LEU A 299 -8.84 -1.26 -10.08
N VAL A 300 -9.57 -0.25 -10.51
CA VAL A 300 -9.71 0.09 -11.95
C VAL A 300 -8.36 0.45 -12.58
N LEU A 301 -7.53 1.24 -11.90
CA LEU A 301 -6.20 1.63 -12.39
C LEU A 301 -5.20 0.47 -12.39
N GLU A 302 -5.32 -0.43 -11.42
CA GLU A 302 -4.51 -1.64 -11.31
C GLU A 302 -4.86 -2.64 -12.41
N GLU A 303 -6.14 -2.99 -12.57
CA GLU A 303 -6.60 -3.94 -13.57
C GLU A 303 -6.45 -3.43 -15.01
N SER A 304 -6.54 -2.12 -15.22
CA SER A 304 -6.33 -1.53 -16.55
C SER A 304 -4.87 -1.53 -17.00
N GLY A 305 -3.93 -1.73 -16.08
CA GLY A 305 -2.49 -1.65 -16.37
C GLY A 305 -1.94 -0.22 -16.45
N TYR A 306 -2.73 0.81 -16.13
CA TYR A 306 -2.26 2.20 -16.07
C TYR A 306 -1.27 2.41 -14.90
N LEU A 307 -1.49 1.72 -13.78
CA LEU A 307 -0.75 1.92 -12.54
C LEU A 307 0.79 1.75 -12.68
N PRO A 308 1.31 0.72 -13.36
CA PRO A 308 2.74 0.62 -13.70
C PRO A 308 3.29 1.78 -14.54
N ARG A 309 2.50 2.37 -15.46
CA ARG A 309 2.94 3.52 -16.27
C ARG A 309 3.08 4.77 -15.42
N ALA A 310 2.10 5.03 -14.55
CA ALA A 310 2.17 6.13 -13.61
C ALA A 310 3.39 6.02 -12.68
N ALA A 311 3.69 4.80 -12.21
CA ALA A 311 4.89 4.53 -11.43
C ALA A 311 6.17 4.81 -12.24
N PHE A 312 6.23 4.40 -13.51
CA PHE A 312 7.38 4.67 -14.39
C PHE A 312 7.62 6.17 -14.62
N LEU A 313 6.57 6.96 -14.88
CA LEU A 313 6.66 8.42 -15.03
C LEU A 313 7.29 9.10 -13.81
N LEU A 314 6.93 8.63 -12.62
CA LEU A 314 7.36 9.21 -11.35
C LEU A 314 8.66 8.61 -10.83
N ASP A 315 9.16 7.53 -11.44
CA ASP A 315 10.36 6.83 -10.99
C ASP A 315 11.56 7.77 -10.91
N ARG A 316 11.74 8.65 -11.91
CA ARG A 316 12.84 9.64 -11.92
C ARG A 316 12.75 10.64 -10.76
N LEU A 317 11.54 11.00 -10.33
CA LEU A 317 11.31 11.91 -9.20
C LEU A 317 11.49 11.18 -7.86
N MET A 318 10.97 9.95 -7.76
CA MET A 318 11.04 9.10 -6.57
C MET A 318 12.48 8.62 -6.29
N PHE A 319 13.25 8.30 -7.33
CA PHE A 319 14.62 7.82 -7.20
C PHE A 319 15.54 8.84 -6.51
N ARG A 320 15.33 10.14 -6.76
CA ARG A 320 16.10 11.23 -6.11
C ARG A 320 15.96 11.21 -4.59
N VAL A 321 14.78 10.84 -4.09
CA VAL A 321 14.52 10.75 -2.64
C VAL A 321 14.77 9.35 -2.07
N GLY A 322 15.20 8.40 -2.90
CA GLY A 322 15.53 7.03 -2.48
C GLY A 322 14.32 6.11 -2.36
N LEU A 323 13.32 6.32 -3.22
CA LEU A 323 12.16 5.45 -3.33
C LEU A 323 12.02 4.95 -4.77
N THR A 324 11.55 3.71 -4.94
CA THR A 324 11.06 3.22 -6.23
C THR A 324 9.80 3.97 -6.69
N GLY A 325 9.58 4.12 -8.00
CA GLY A 325 8.33 4.66 -8.55
C GLY A 325 7.07 3.91 -8.10
N ARG A 326 7.20 2.64 -7.67
CA ARG A 326 6.11 1.85 -7.06
C ARG A 326 5.65 2.40 -5.72
N ALA A 327 6.50 3.13 -4.99
CA ALA A 327 6.15 3.78 -3.73
C ALA A 327 5.11 4.90 -3.90
N PHE A 328 5.00 5.47 -5.10
CA PHE A 328 3.99 6.49 -5.38
C PHE A 328 2.58 6.00 -5.09
N ILE A 329 2.28 4.73 -5.41
CA ILE A 329 0.93 4.17 -5.30
C ILE A 329 0.47 4.14 -3.82
N PRO A 330 1.24 3.53 -2.89
CA PRO A 330 1.01 3.67 -1.46
C PRO A 330 0.88 5.10 -0.96
N LEU A 331 1.77 5.99 -1.40
CA LEU A 331 1.82 7.37 -0.92
C LEU A 331 0.61 8.17 -1.37
N LEU A 332 0.20 8.00 -2.62
CA LEU A 332 -0.99 8.60 -3.18
C LEU A 332 -2.25 8.12 -2.45
N SER A 333 -2.37 6.81 -2.25
CA SER A 333 -3.47 6.23 -1.46
C SER A 333 -3.46 6.75 -0.01
N SER A 334 -2.29 7.14 0.52
CA SER A 334 -2.15 7.69 1.88
C SER A 334 -2.72 9.10 2.06
N PHE A 335 -2.93 9.86 0.97
CA PHE A 335 -3.67 11.15 1.02
C PHE A 335 -5.16 10.98 1.26
N ALA A 336 -5.72 9.82 0.89
CA ALA A 336 -7.06 9.49 1.33
C ALA A 336 -6.99 8.91 2.74
N CYS A 337 -6.16 7.88 2.97
CA CYS A 337 -5.93 7.30 4.29
C CYS A 337 -4.62 6.50 4.32
N ALA A 338 -3.76 6.66 5.34
CA ALA A 338 -2.52 5.86 5.40
C ALA A 338 -2.76 4.37 5.62
N ILE A 339 -3.92 3.93 6.14
CA ILE A 339 -4.17 2.50 6.34
C ILE A 339 -4.11 1.71 5.01
N PRO A 340 -4.95 2.01 4.00
CA PRO A 340 -4.87 1.35 2.69
C PRO A 340 -3.54 1.65 1.98
N GLY A 341 -2.99 2.85 2.14
CA GLY A 341 -1.68 3.21 1.59
C GLY A 341 -0.55 2.32 2.10
N ILE A 342 -0.46 2.13 3.42
CA ILE A 342 0.52 1.24 4.06
C ILE A 342 0.31 -0.22 3.61
N MET A 343 -0.93 -0.69 3.50
CA MET A 343 -1.20 -2.05 3.00
C MET A 343 -0.80 -2.22 1.52
N ALA A 344 -0.93 -1.18 0.70
CA ALA A 344 -0.54 -1.20 -0.72
C ALA A 344 1.00 -1.30 -0.91
N THR A 345 1.79 -1.04 0.14
CA THR A 345 3.26 -1.18 0.09
C THR A 345 3.72 -2.62 -0.14
N ARG A 346 2.85 -3.63 -0.03
CA ARG A 346 3.13 -5.03 -0.42
C ARG A 346 3.49 -5.17 -1.90
N SER A 347 3.11 -4.21 -2.72
CA SER A 347 3.53 -4.15 -4.12
C SER A 347 5.03 -3.83 -4.27
N ILE A 348 5.70 -3.29 -3.25
CA ILE A 348 7.13 -2.95 -3.25
C ILE A 348 7.92 -4.18 -2.82
N GLN A 349 8.76 -4.70 -3.72
CA GLN A 349 9.53 -5.93 -3.51
C GLN A 349 10.71 -5.73 -2.58
N ASP A 350 11.43 -4.61 -2.72
CA ASP A 350 12.56 -4.31 -1.85
C ASP A 350 12.06 -3.98 -0.43
N PRO A 351 12.46 -4.75 0.60
CA PRO A 351 11.99 -4.56 1.95
C PRO A 351 12.41 -3.19 2.54
N ARG A 352 13.48 -2.58 2.03
CA ARG A 352 14.02 -1.31 2.54
C ARG A 352 13.18 -0.14 2.07
N ASP A 353 12.89 -0.09 0.77
CA ASP A 353 11.97 0.87 0.16
C ASP A 353 10.56 0.69 0.66
N ARG A 354 10.13 -0.56 0.84
CA ARG A 354 8.84 -0.88 1.48
C ARG A 354 8.78 -0.26 2.87
N LEU A 355 9.80 -0.45 3.71
CA LEU A 355 9.83 0.13 5.06
C LEU A 355 9.85 1.66 5.04
N THR A 356 10.67 2.30 4.19
CA THR A 356 10.66 3.78 4.05
C THR A 356 9.25 4.26 3.73
N THR A 357 8.62 3.64 2.74
CA THR A 357 7.28 4.02 2.25
C THR A 357 6.23 3.85 3.35
N ILE A 358 6.28 2.75 4.11
CA ILE A 358 5.43 2.53 5.29
C ILE A 358 5.62 3.65 6.32
N LEU A 359 6.87 4.04 6.58
CA LEU A 359 7.18 5.06 7.58
C LEU A 359 6.77 6.45 7.15
N VAL A 360 6.90 6.83 5.87
CA VAL A 360 6.55 8.17 5.37
C VAL A 360 5.09 8.32 4.95
N ALA A 361 4.35 7.23 4.71
CA ALA A 361 2.93 7.25 4.38
C ALA A 361 2.07 8.11 5.35
N PRO A 362 2.26 8.06 6.69
CA PRO A 362 1.51 8.89 7.63
C PRO A 362 1.77 10.41 7.53
N LEU A 363 2.84 10.83 6.84
CA LEU A 363 3.14 12.25 6.62
C LEU A 363 2.31 12.84 5.48
N MET A 364 1.67 12.01 4.66
CA MET A 364 0.69 12.47 3.68
C MET A 364 -0.53 13.00 4.42
N THR A 365 -1.01 14.18 4.03
CA THR A 365 -2.20 14.78 4.65
C THR A 365 -3.43 14.00 4.22
N CYS A 366 -4.04 13.26 5.16
CA CYS A 366 -5.26 12.51 4.91
C CYS A 366 -6.51 13.41 4.98
N SER A 367 -7.58 13.00 4.30
CA SER A 367 -8.88 13.68 4.27
C SER A 367 -9.45 13.98 5.66
N ALA A 368 -9.22 13.08 6.62
CA ALA A 368 -9.67 13.20 8.01
C ALA A 368 -9.08 14.41 8.77
N ARG A 369 -8.05 15.07 8.23
CA ARG A 369 -7.49 16.30 8.80
C ARG A 369 -8.25 17.55 8.37
N LEU A 370 -9.04 17.47 7.30
CA LEU A 370 -9.72 18.63 6.72
C LEU A 370 -10.64 19.35 7.71
N PRO A 371 -11.49 18.69 8.51
CA PRO A 371 -12.37 19.39 9.45
C PRO A 371 -11.61 20.27 10.46
N VAL A 372 -10.47 19.77 10.95
CA VAL A 372 -9.61 20.53 11.86
C VAL A 372 -8.94 21.70 11.13
N TYR A 373 -8.45 21.47 9.90
CA TYR A 373 -7.84 22.53 9.10
C TYR A 373 -8.84 23.62 8.73
N THR A 374 -10.04 23.26 8.27
CA THR A 374 -11.07 24.22 7.88
C THR A 374 -11.56 25.02 9.09
N LEU A 375 -11.79 24.37 10.24
CA LEU A 375 -12.15 25.06 11.48
C LEU A 375 -11.10 26.10 11.88
N LEU A 376 -9.82 25.70 11.98
CA LEU A 376 -8.75 26.58 12.43
C LEU A 376 -8.44 27.68 11.41
N ILE A 377 -8.47 27.36 10.11
CA ILE A 377 -8.26 28.36 9.05
C ILE A 377 -9.41 29.37 9.04
N ALA A 378 -10.66 28.92 9.11
CA ALA A 378 -11.82 29.80 9.13
C ALA A 378 -11.84 30.71 10.38
N ALA A 379 -11.41 30.18 11.54
CA ALA A 379 -11.40 30.93 12.79
C ALA A 379 -10.28 31.98 12.88
N PHE A 380 -9.08 31.70 12.34
CA PHE A 380 -7.88 32.52 12.57
C PHE A 380 -7.32 33.22 11.33
N ILE A 381 -7.63 32.74 10.13
CA ILE A 381 -7.08 33.29 8.88
C ILE A 381 -8.12 34.18 8.23
N PRO A 382 -7.83 35.49 8.03
CA PRO A 382 -8.80 36.41 7.48
C PRO A 382 -9.18 36.02 6.05
N ASP A 383 -10.47 36.12 5.74
CA ASP A 383 -11.00 35.92 4.39
C ASP A 383 -10.66 37.13 3.51
N ARG A 384 -9.46 37.11 2.92
CA ARG A 384 -8.95 38.16 2.03
C ARG A 384 -8.46 37.59 0.71
N ALA A 385 -8.78 38.30 -0.37
CA ALA A 385 -8.24 37.99 -1.68
C ALA A 385 -6.76 38.40 -1.78
N VAL A 386 -5.94 37.49 -2.27
CA VAL A 386 -4.53 37.67 -2.65
C VAL A 386 -4.48 37.79 -4.17
N TRP A 387 -3.92 38.89 -4.65
CA TRP A 387 -3.81 39.22 -6.09
C TRP A 387 -5.14 39.20 -6.86
N GLY A 388 -6.27 39.41 -6.17
CA GLY A 388 -7.61 39.50 -6.77
C GLY A 388 -8.19 38.18 -7.30
N VAL A 389 -7.45 37.06 -7.22
CA VAL A 389 -7.86 35.76 -7.79
C VAL A 389 -7.85 34.64 -6.75
N PHE A 390 -6.96 34.69 -5.75
CA PHE A 390 -6.77 33.60 -4.80
C PHE A 390 -7.25 33.99 -3.41
N ASN A 391 -7.90 33.06 -2.69
CA ASN A 391 -8.27 33.28 -1.29
C ASN A 391 -7.09 32.91 -0.36
N LEU A 392 -6.77 33.75 0.62
CA LEU A 392 -5.71 33.47 1.62
C LEU A 392 -5.93 32.13 2.35
N GLN A 393 -7.17 31.83 2.76
CA GLN A 393 -7.52 30.58 3.43
C GLN A 393 -7.18 29.36 2.55
N GLY A 394 -7.49 29.46 1.24
CA GLY A 394 -7.13 28.46 0.25
C GLY A 394 -5.62 28.29 0.09
N ILE A 395 -4.86 29.40 0.11
CA ILE A 395 -3.39 29.36 0.05
C ILE A 395 -2.79 28.69 1.30
N VAL A 396 -3.33 28.97 2.49
CA VAL A 396 -2.88 28.31 3.73
C VAL A 396 -3.14 26.81 3.65
N LEU A 397 -4.36 26.41 3.27
CA LEU A 397 -4.70 24.99 3.10
C LEU A 397 -3.78 24.30 2.09
N PHE A 398 -3.55 24.94 0.93
CA PHE A 398 -2.63 24.45 -0.10
C PHE A 398 -1.21 24.27 0.46
N THR A 399 -0.72 25.25 1.22
CA THR A 399 0.61 25.21 1.83
C THR A 399 0.74 24.05 2.82
N LEU A 400 -0.28 23.79 3.64
CA LEU A 400 -0.31 22.65 4.58
C LEU A 400 -0.25 21.30 3.85
N TYR A 401 -0.96 21.17 2.72
CA TYR A 401 -0.91 19.96 1.90
C TYR A 401 0.50 19.72 1.34
N PHE A 402 1.10 20.74 0.74
CA PHE A 402 2.47 20.65 0.20
C PHE A 402 3.51 20.43 1.30
N ALA A 403 3.32 21.00 2.48
CA ALA A 403 4.20 20.78 3.63
C ALA A 403 4.27 19.28 3.98
N GLY A 404 3.15 18.56 4.00
CA GLY A 404 3.13 17.10 4.20
C GLY A 404 3.94 16.34 3.13
N ILE A 405 3.76 16.69 1.85
CA ILE A 405 4.47 16.08 0.72
C ILE A 405 5.97 16.29 0.84
N PHE A 406 6.41 17.54 0.97
CA PHE A 406 7.83 17.87 1.06
C PHE A 406 8.47 17.27 2.29
N SER A 407 7.74 17.18 3.40
CA SER A 407 8.20 16.52 4.60
C SER A 407 8.37 15.02 4.42
N ALA A 408 7.41 14.34 3.79
CA ALA A 408 7.52 12.92 3.47
C ALA A 408 8.75 12.63 2.58
N LEU A 409 8.96 13.46 1.55
CA LEU A 409 10.13 13.39 0.68
C LEU A 409 11.43 13.68 1.45
N GLY A 410 11.43 14.66 2.36
CA GLY A 410 12.56 15.01 3.21
C GLY A 410 12.93 13.88 4.18
N VAL A 411 11.94 13.28 4.85
CA VAL A 411 12.15 12.12 5.73
C VAL A 411 12.66 10.92 4.93
N ALA A 412 12.10 10.63 3.76
CA ALA A 412 12.59 9.56 2.88
C ALA A 412 14.06 9.79 2.50
N PHE A 413 14.43 11.02 2.14
CA PHE A 413 15.80 11.40 1.81
C PHE A 413 16.76 11.27 3.01
N VAL A 414 16.35 11.71 4.20
CA VAL A 414 17.14 11.54 5.43
C VAL A 414 17.35 10.05 5.73
N MET A 415 16.30 9.23 5.62
CA MET A 415 16.41 7.78 5.78
C MET A 415 17.35 7.17 4.74
N LYS A 416 17.33 7.63 3.48
CA LYS A 416 18.30 7.22 2.45
C LYS A 416 19.73 7.53 2.89
N ARG A 417 19.97 8.75 3.40
CA ARG A 417 21.32 9.22 3.78
C ARG A 417 21.89 8.54 5.02
N LEU A 418 21.03 8.17 5.97
CA LEU A 418 21.42 7.46 7.19
C LEU A 418 21.74 5.97 6.96
N ARG A 419 21.45 5.43 5.77
CA ARG A 419 21.74 4.03 5.41
C ARG A 419 23.22 3.84 5.10
N LYS A 420 23.79 2.76 5.63
CA LYS A 420 25.20 2.38 5.41
C LYS A 420 25.47 1.65 4.09
N ASP A 421 24.43 1.08 3.47
CA ASP A 421 24.54 0.22 2.29
C ASP A 421 24.02 0.95 1.05
N LYS A 422 24.83 0.97 -0.03
CA LYS A 422 24.63 1.80 -1.25
C LYS A 422 24.26 0.98 -2.48
N SER A 423 23.79 -0.25 -2.31
CA SER A 423 23.40 -1.08 -3.44
C SER A 423 22.16 -0.50 -4.13
N GLU A 424 22.40 0.20 -5.24
CA GLU A 424 21.38 0.76 -6.12
C GLU A 424 21.05 -0.29 -7.19
N HIS A 425 19.81 -0.78 -7.20
CA HIS A 425 19.36 -1.76 -8.19
C HIS A 425 18.40 -1.08 -9.15
N ALA A 426 18.71 -1.14 -10.45
CA ALA A 426 17.83 -0.64 -11.49
C ALA A 426 16.53 -1.45 -11.51
N LEU A 427 15.38 -0.76 -11.41
CA LEU A 427 14.07 -1.37 -11.62
C LEU A 427 13.97 -1.89 -13.06
N ILE A 428 13.92 -3.20 -13.23
CA ILE A 428 13.45 -3.80 -14.48
C ILE A 428 11.93 -3.88 -14.36
N MET A 429 11.24 -2.83 -14.80
CA MET A 429 9.78 -2.77 -14.74
C MET A 429 9.18 -3.32 -16.03
N GLU A 430 8.47 -4.44 -15.92
CA GLU A 430 7.53 -4.85 -16.98
C GLU A 430 6.33 -3.92 -16.99
N LEU A 431 6.04 -3.36 -18.16
CA LEU A 431 4.77 -2.67 -18.39
C LEU A 431 3.75 -3.71 -18.90
N PRO A 432 2.78 -4.16 -18.08
CA PRO A 432 1.78 -5.14 -18.52
C PRO A 432 0.90 -4.55 -19.62
N SER A 433 0.50 -5.29 -20.65
CA SER A 433 -0.44 -4.79 -21.68
C SER A 433 -1.68 -4.11 -21.09
N TYR A 434 -2.24 -3.09 -21.75
CA TYR A 434 -3.53 -2.54 -21.34
C TYR A 434 -4.63 -3.60 -21.42
N ARG A 435 -5.54 -3.58 -20.45
CA ARG A 435 -6.70 -4.49 -20.39
C ARG A 435 -7.93 -3.72 -19.94
N LEU A 436 -9.11 -4.17 -20.37
CA LEU A 436 -10.34 -3.66 -19.79
C LEU A 436 -10.53 -4.32 -18.42
N PRO A 437 -10.78 -3.53 -17.36
CA PRO A 437 -10.98 -4.08 -16.02
C PRO A 437 -12.27 -4.90 -15.96
N ASN A 438 -12.25 -5.96 -15.18
CA ASN A 438 -13.38 -6.86 -15.05
C ASN A 438 -14.27 -6.41 -13.89
N VAL A 439 -15.49 -5.99 -14.21
CA VAL A 439 -16.45 -5.47 -13.21
C VAL A 439 -16.67 -6.44 -12.05
N ARG A 440 -16.63 -7.76 -12.31
CA ARG A 440 -16.80 -8.78 -11.26
C ARG A 440 -15.65 -8.77 -10.27
N ASP A 441 -14.42 -8.66 -10.77
CA ASP A 441 -13.21 -8.71 -9.95
C ASP A 441 -13.12 -7.44 -9.09
N ILE A 442 -13.47 -6.28 -9.68
CA ILE A 442 -13.62 -5.02 -8.94
C ILE A 442 -14.69 -5.13 -7.84
N ALA A 443 -15.88 -5.64 -8.15
CA ALA A 443 -16.98 -5.73 -7.18
C ALA A 443 -16.65 -6.66 -6.00
N LEU A 444 -16.03 -7.82 -6.27
CA LEU A 444 -15.54 -8.73 -5.24
C LEU A 444 -14.45 -8.07 -4.40
N GLY A 445 -13.50 -7.38 -5.04
CA GLY A 445 -12.46 -6.61 -4.37
C GLY A 445 -13.04 -5.58 -3.41
N LEU A 446 -14.01 -4.77 -3.86
CA LEU A 446 -14.70 -3.77 -3.03
C LEU A 446 -15.42 -4.40 -1.83
N TRP A 447 -16.12 -5.51 -2.04
CA TRP A 447 -16.82 -6.23 -0.97
C TRP A 447 -15.87 -6.75 0.11
N GLU A 448 -14.73 -7.31 -0.30
CA GLU A 448 -13.69 -7.74 0.63
C GLU A 448 -13.13 -6.57 1.44
N ARG A 449 -12.89 -5.40 0.82
CA ARG A 449 -12.43 -4.20 1.52
C ARG A 449 -13.46 -3.71 2.53
N ALA A 450 -14.75 -3.69 2.17
CA ALA A 450 -15.83 -3.33 3.08
C ALA A 450 -15.85 -4.24 4.32
N LEU A 451 -15.81 -5.56 4.12
CA LEU A 451 -15.83 -6.54 5.21
C LEU A 451 -14.60 -6.45 6.11
N ILE A 452 -13.42 -6.25 5.52
CA ILE A 452 -12.17 -6.09 6.28
C ILE A 452 -12.26 -4.84 7.15
N PHE A 453 -12.72 -3.71 6.60
CA PHE A 453 -12.89 -2.48 7.35
C PHE A 453 -13.87 -2.67 8.51
N LEU A 454 -15.05 -3.23 8.24
CA LEU A 454 -16.11 -3.38 9.24
C LEU A 454 -15.71 -4.33 10.37
N LYS A 455 -15.16 -5.50 10.05
CA LYS A 455 -14.80 -6.52 11.05
C LYS A 455 -13.54 -6.20 11.85
N ARG A 456 -12.56 -5.52 11.25
CA ARG A 456 -11.24 -5.34 11.86
C ARG A 456 -11.00 -3.93 12.38
N VAL A 457 -11.44 -2.91 11.64
CA VAL A 457 -11.21 -1.50 12.01
C VAL A 457 -12.41 -0.97 12.79
N GLY A 458 -13.63 -1.27 12.33
CA GLY A 458 -14.86 -0.81 12.96
C GLY A 458 -14.97 -1.19 14.44
N GLY A 459 -14.63 -2.44 14.79
CA GLY A 459 -14.64 -2.88 16.20
C GLY A 459 -13.64 -2.14 17.09
N ILE A 460 -12.47 -1.77 16.56
CA ILE A 460 -11.45 -1.01 17.32
C ILE A 460 -11.92 0.42 17.56
N ILE A 461 -12.43 1.08 16.51
CA ILE A 461 -12.93 2.46 16.62
C ILE A 461 -14.11 2.50 17.58
N LEU A 462 -15.09 1.61 17.43
CA LEU A 462 -16.26 1.57 18.32
C LEU A 462 -15.87 1.37 19.80
N ALA A 463 -14.95 0.42 20.06
CA ALA A 463 -14.46 0.18 21.42
C ALA A 463 -13.76 1.41 21.99
N LEU A 464 -13.00 2.14 21.16
CA LEU A 464 -12.33 3.34 21.59
C LEU A 464 -13.30 4.51 21.80
N THR A 465 -14.35 4.66 20.98
CA THR A 465 -15.37 5.71 21.19
C THR A 465 -16.13 5.46 22.50
N VAL A 466 -16.51 4.22 22.79
CA VAL A 466 -17.13 3.85 24.08
C VAL A 466 -16.18 4.11 25.25
N LEU A 467 -14.89 3.76 25.10
CA LEU A 467 -13.88 4.05 26.10
C LEU A 467 -13.73 5.57 26.31
N LEU A 468 -13.68 6.35 25.24
CA LEU A 468 -13.56 7.79 25.30
C LEU A 468 -14.76 8.43 25.99
N TRP A 469 -15.97 8.02 25.61
CA TRP A 469 -17.20 8.43 26.28
C TRP A 469 -17.14 8.14 27.79
N PHE A 470 -16.62 6.97 28.19
CA PHE A 470 -16.46 6.64 29.60
C PHE A 470 -15.45 7.57 30.29
N LEU A 471 -14.29 7.81 29.68
CA LEU A 471 -13.26 8.71 30.20
C LEU A 471 -13.72 10.18 30.27
N SER A 472 -14.55 10.64 29.34
CA SER A 472 -15.09 12.00 29.33
C SER A 472 -16.28 12.20 30.26
N SER A 473 -17.02 11.14 30.55
CA SER A 473 -18.24 11.21 31.38
C SER A 473 -17.99 10.91 32.86
N PHE A 474 -16.92 10.17 33.20
CA PHE A 474 -16.66 9.72 34.57
C PHE A 474 -15.30 10.19 35.12
N PRO A 475 -15.21 10.54 36.42
CA PRO A 475 -16.32 10.76 37.35
C PRO A 475 -17.10 12.04 36.98
N GLY A 476 -18.41 12.03 37.25
CA GLY A 476 -19.27 13.20 37.06
C GLY A 476 -18.92 14.34 38.03
N PRO A 477 -19.44 15.56 37.79
CA PRO A 477 -19.22 16.70 38.66
C PRO A 477 -19.78 16.46 40.07
N PRO A 478 -19.08 16.89 41.14
CA PRO A 478 -19.60 16.85 42.50
C PRO A 478 -20.79 17.81 42.66
N GLU A 479 -21.66 17.56 43.65
CA GLU A 479 -22.78 18.44 43.96
C GLU A 479 -22.29 19.87 44.25
N GLY A 480 -22.85 20.87 43.54
CA GLY A 480 -22.44 22.28 43.64
C GLY A 480 -21.22 22.68 42.78
N ALA A 481 -20.79 21.84 41.84
CA ALA A 481 -19.75 22.18 40.88
C ALA A 481 -20.09 23.43 40.04
N THR A 482 -19.14 24.34 39.92
CA THR A 482 -19.25 25.57 39.10
C THR A 482 -18.60 25.45 37.73
N GLN A 483 -17.78 24.42 37.52
CA GLN A 483 -17.10 24.15 36.25
C GLN A 483 -17.88 23.14 35.38
N PRO A 484 -17.68 23.14 34.04
CA PRO A 484 -18.25 22.12 33.16
C PRO A 484 -17.95 20.69 33.62
N ALA A 485 -18.88 19.75 33.37
CA ALA A 485 -18.76 18.36 33.82
C ALA A 485 -17.44 17.68 33.39
N ILE A 486 -16.94 18.02 32.19
CA ILE A 486 -15.71 17.45 31.64
C ILE A 486 -14.47 17.78 32.46
N ASP A 487 -14.44 18.89 33.21
CA ASP A 487 -13.30 19.27 34.06
C ASP A 487 -13.04 18.29 35.19
N TYR A 488 -14.09 17.61 35.66
CA TYR A 488 -14.01 16.65 36.77
C TYR A 488 -13.68 15.23 36.30
N SER A 489 -13.93 14.95 35.01
CA SER A 489 -13.74 13.65 34.37
C SER A 489 -12.28 13.20 34.35
N ILE A 490 -12.04 11.90 34.13
CA ILE A 490 -10.69 11.34 33.97
C ILE A 490 -10.00 11.99 32.76
N ALA A 491 -10.74 12.21 31.67
CA ALA A 491 -10.24 12.93 30.50
C ALA A 491 -9.80 14.35 30.86
N GLY A 492 -10.62 15.08 31.63
CA GLY A 492 -10.32 16.40 32.22
C GLY A 492 -8.96 16.46 32.91
N ARG A 493 -8.77 15.54 33.86
CA ARG A 493 -7.54 15.43 34.66
C ARG A 493 -6.32 15.07 33.83
N LEU A 494 -6.46 14.09 32.91
CA LEU A 494 -5.38 13.71 32.00
C LEU A 494 -4.99 14.87 31.07
N GLY A 495 -5.97 15.65 30.61
CA GLY A 495 -5.75 16.86 29.82
C GLY A 495 -4.83 17.87 30.50
N ARG A 496 -5.13 18.21 31.76
CA ARG A 496 -4.32 19.14 32.56
C ARG A 496 -2.93 18.58 32.89
N MET A 497 -2.79 17.27 33.02
CA MET A 497 -1.45 16.64 33.16
C MET A 497 -0.64 16.75 31.86
N LEU A 498 -1.27 16.54 30.70
CA LEU A 498 -0.63 16.65 29.40
C LEU A 498 -0.26 18.10 29.05
N GLU A 499 -1.04 19.08 29.54
CA GLU A 499 -0.78 20.50 29.33
C GLU A 499 0.65 20.90 29.72
N VAL A 500 1.21 20.34 30.80
CA VAL A 500 2.59 20.65 31.21
C VAL A 500 3.62 20.35 30.11
N ILE A 501 3.38 19.30 29.33
CA ILE A 501 4.27 18.86 28.24
C ILE A 501 4.04 19.71 26.98
N PHE A 502 2.80 20.15 26.73
CA PHE A 502 2.42 20.83 25.48
C PHE A 502 2.25 22.36 25.60
N ALA A 503 2.28 22.91 26.80
CA ALA A 503 2.29 24.36 27.03
C ALA A 503 3.45 25.08 26.30
N PRO A 504 4.68 24.53 26.20
CA PRO A 504 5.77 25.16 25.43
C PRO A 504 5.48 25.31 23.93
N ILE A 505 4.56 24.53 23.37
CA ILE A 505 4.11 24.64 21.97
C ILE A 505 2.78 25.40 21.86
N GLY A 506 2.30 26.01 22.96
CA GLY A 506 1.11 26.85 22.98
C GLY A 506 -0.21 26.11 23.14
N PHE A 507 -0.21 24.83 23.54
CA PHE A 507 -1.45 24.07 23.74
C PHE A 507 -1.93 24.19 25.17
N ASN A 508 -3.22 24.48 25.32
CA ASN A 508 -3.94 24.43 26.60
C ASN A 508 -4.47 23.02 26.88
N TRP A 509 -5.05 22.82 28.06
CA TRP A 509 -5.63 21.53 28.44
C TRP A 509 -6.79 21.10 27.51
N GLN A 510 -7.58 22.03 26.98
CA GLN A 510 -8.69 21.73 26.06
C GLN A 510 -8.17 21.06 24.78
N ILE A 511 -7.13 21.63 24.17
CA ILE A 511 -6.43 21.04 23.03
C ILE A 511 -5.87 19.67 23.42
N CYS A 512 -5.22 19.56 24.58
CA CYS A 512 -4.63 18.30 25.05
C CYS A 512 -5.67 17.18 25.20
N ILE A 513 -6.87 17.49 25.70
CA ILE A 513 -7.98 16.53 25.77
C ILE A 513 -8.44 16.15 24.39
N ALA A 514 -8.65 17.11 23.49
CA ALA A 514 -9.12 16.84 22.12
C ALA A 514 -8.11 16.04 21.28
N LEU A 515 -6.81 16.14 21.59
CA LEU A 515 -5.76 15.38 20.92
C LEU A 515 -5.81 13.87 21.19
N VAL A 516 -6.34 13.44 22.35
CA VAL A 516 -6.46 12.01 22.72
C VAL A 516 -7.49 11.26 21.86
N PRO A 517 -8.78 11.67 21.77
CA PRO A 517 -9.72 11.15 20.76
C PRO A 517 -9.18 11.37 19.35
N GLY A 518 -8.61 12.55 19.10
CA GLY A 518 -7.99 12.92 17.83
C GLY A 518 -6.91 11.94 17.37
N LEU A 519 -6.21 11.26 18.29
CA LEU A 519 -5.22 10.24 17.98
C LEU A 519 -5.85 8.92 17.53
N ALA A 520 -7.08 8.64 17.94
CA ALA A 520 -7.80 7.47 17.49
C ALA A 520 -8.52 7.71 16.16
N ALA A 521 -9.15 8.88 16.02
CA ALA A 521 -9.87 9.34 14.84
C ALA A 521 -9.76 10.88 14.77
N ARG A 522 -9.28 11.44 13.65
CA ARG A 522 -8.80 12.84 13.61
C ARG A 522 -9.93 13.85 13.54
N GLU A 523 -10.97 13.50 12.81
CA GLU A 523 -12.26 14.17 12.71
C GLU A 523 -12.95 14.32 14.08
N VAL A 524 -12.76 13.35 14.98
CA VAL A 524 -13.34 13.37 16.34
C VAL A 524 -12.69 14.46 17.20
N ALA A 525 -11.55 15.03 16.79
CA ALA A 525 -10.96 16.14 17.52
C ALA A 525 -11.86 17.38 17.55
N VAL A 526 -12.58 17.67 16.47
CA VAL A 526 -13.52 18.82 16.43
C VAL A 526 -14.73 18.54 17.32
N ALA A 527 -15.32 17.35 17.22
CA ALA A 527 -16.40 16.92 18.10
C ALA A 527 -15.99 16.94 19.58
N ALA A 528 -14.77 16.48 19.90
CA ALA A 528 -14.21 16.52 21.24
C ALA A 528 -14.01 17.94 21.76
N LEU A 529 -13.53 18.88 20.92
CA LEU A 529 -13.50 20.30 21.28
C LEU A 529 -14.92 20.83 21.55
N GLY A 530 -15.90 20.47 20.73
CA GLY A 530 -17.31 20.78 20.96
C GLY A 530 -17.81 20.30 22.32
N THR A 531 -17.49 19.07 22.70
CA THR A 531 -17.82 18.52 24.03
C THR A 531 -17.12 19.28 25.16
N VAL A 532 -15.84 19.64 24.99
CA VAL A 532 -15.07 20.40 25.99
C VAL A 532 -15.67 21.79 26.22
N TYR A 533 -16.09 22.45 25.16
CA TYR A 533 -16.76 23.76 25.21
C TYR A 533 -18.26 23.67 25.52
N ALA A 534 -18.76 22.50 25.93
CA ALA A 534 -20.15 22.23 26.27
C ALA A 534 -21.16 22.67 25.17
N MET A 535 -20.78 22.49 23.91
CA MET A 535 -21.64 22.78 22.76
C MET A 535 -22.57 21.60 22.48
N SER A 536 -23.84 21.89 22.24
CA SER A 536 -24.86 20.90 21.87
C SER A 536 -25.45 21.24 20.50
N GLY A 537 -25.52 20.25 19.61
CA GLY A 537 -26.03 20.42 18.25
C GLY A 537 -25.40 19.43 17.26
N SER A 538 -25.77 19.53 15.98
CA SER A 538 -25.11 18.79 14.88
C SER A 538 -23.67 19.26 14.68
N ASP A 539 -22.80 18.43 14.10
CA ASP A 539 -21.38 18.75 13.87
C ASP A 539 -21.17 20.09 13.14
N ASP A 540 -22.03 20.43 12.16
CA ASP A 540 -22.00 21.72 11.45
C ASP A 540 -22.34 22.92 12.35
N SER A 541 -23.30 22.75 13.27
CA SER A 541 -23.69 23.79 14.24
C SER A 541 -22.60 24.01 15.29
N VAL A 542 -21.93 22.93 15.71
CA VAL A 542 -20.78 23.02 16.61
C VAL A 542 -19.63 23.73 15.91
N ALA A 543 -19.27 23.35 14.68
CA ALA A 543 -18.15 23.96 13.96
C ALA A 543 -18.34 25.47 13.73
N SER A 544 -19.56 25.92 13.43
CA SER A 544 -19.87 27.34 13.21
C SER A 544 -19.87 28.19 14.49
N GLN A 545 -20.25 27.62 15.64
CA GLN A 545 -20.23 28.31 16.93
C GLN A 545 -18.86 28.26 17.62
N LEU A 546 -18.11 27.18 17.38
CA LEU A 546 -16.83 26.92 18.02
C LEU A 546 -15.73 27.84 17.48
N GLY A 547 -15.76 28.18 16.18
CA GLY A 547 -14.77 29.08 15.57
C GLY A 547 -14.60 30.42 16.28
N PRO A 548 -15.67 31.22 16.48
CA PRO A 548 -15.61 32.49 17.20
C PRO A 548 -15.18 32.36 18.66
N LEU A 549 -15.58 31.29 19.36
CA LEU A 549 -15.17 31.06 20.77
C LEU A 549 -13.67 30.79 20.87
N ILE A 550 -13.19 29.87 20.03
CA ILE A 550 -11.77 29.51 19.96
C ILE A 550 -10.92 30.72 19.55
N ALA A 551 -11.39 31.54 18.60
CA ALA A 551 -10.69 32.75 18.17
C ALA A 551 -10.53 33.81 19.27
N ASN A 552 -11.42 33.82 20.27
CA ASN A 552 -11.30 34.72 21.43
C ASN A 552 -10.38 34.18 22.52
N GLU A 553 -10.34 32.86 22.73
CA GLU A 553 -9.54 32.25 23.79
C GLU A 553 -8.10 31.93 23.37
N TRP A 554 -7.86 31.58 22.11
CA TRP A 554 -6.54 31.13 21.66
C TRP A 554 -5.81 32.22 20.87
N SER A 555 -4.49 32.22 20.96
CA SER A 555 -3.65 33.09 20.14
C SER A 555 -3.53 32.56 18.70
N LEU A 556 -3.24 33.44 17.73
CA LEU A 556 -2.89 33.04 16.36
C LEU A 556 -1.69 32.07 16.36
N ALA A 557 -0.72 32.28 17.25
CA ALA A 557 0.44 31.39 17.39
C ALA A 557 0.02 29.97 17.82
N THR A 558 -0.94 29.84 18.73
CA THR A 558 -1.52 28.55 19.13
C THR A 558 -2.21 27.87 17.95
N ALA A 559 -3.01 28.59 17.18
CA ALA A 559 -3.70 28.03 16.01
C ALA A 559 -2.73 27.54 14.94
N LEU A 560 -1.70 28.33 14.60
CA LEU A 560 -0.66 27.93 13.64
C LEU A 560 0.17 26.74 14.15
N SER A 561 0.49 26.72 15.45
CA SER A 561 1.17 25.60 16.10
C SER A 561 0.35 24.30 16.01
N LEU A 562 -0.97 24.40 16.20
CA LEU A 562 -1.88 23.26 16.09
C LEU A 562 -2.02 22.78 14.64
N LEU A 563 -2.08 23.69 13.66
CA LEU A 563 -2.04 23.32 12.23
C LEU A 563 -0.76 22.55 11.90
N ALA A 564 0.41 23.04 12.35
CA ALA A 564 1.68 22.35 12.19
C ALA A 564 1.70 20.97 12.86
N TRP A 565 1.13 20.84 14.06
CA TRP A 565 1.00 19.56 14.75
C TRP A 565 0.28 18.54 13.88
N TYR A 566 -0.89 18.91 13.35
CA TYR A 566 -1.70 18.01 12.53
C TYR A 566 -1.06 17.67 11.19
N VAL A 567 -0.08 18.42 10.68
CA VAL A 567 0.70 18.02 9.48
C VAL A 567 1.54 16.76 9.76
N PHE A 568 2.16 16.67 10.94
CA PHE A 568 3.15 15.63 11.24
C PHE A 568 2.66 14.56 12.22
N ALA A 569 1.65 14.88 13.03
CA ALA A 569 1.15 14.01 14.06
C ALA A 569 0.73 12.64 13.46
N PRO A 570 1.03 11.54 14.16
CA PRO A 570 0.69 10.20 13.66
C PRO A 570 -0.78 10.12 13.32
N GLN A 571 -1.12 9.72 12.09
CA GLN A 571 -2.49 9.89 11.55
C GLN A 571 -3.57 9.32 12.47
N CYS A 572 -3.52 8.04 12.82
CA CYS A 572 -4.44 7.44 13.79
C CYS A 572 -3.83 6.21 14.47
N MET A 573 -4.37 5.77 15.60
CA MET A 573 -3.92 4.55 16.31
C MET A 573 -4.00 3.32 15.40
N SER A 574 -5.03 3.26 14.55
CA SER A 574 -5.18 2.24 13.51
C SER A 574 -4.00 2.22 12.52
N THR A 575 -3.38 3.36 12.23
CA THR A 575 -2.16 3.44 11.40
C THR A 575 -1.00 2.69 12.08
N LEU A 576 -0.77 2.91 13.37
CA LEU A 576 0.28 2.22 14.12
C LEU A 576 0.04 0.70 14.18
N ALA A 577 -1.22 0.29 14.36
CA ALA A 577 -1.62 -1.12 14.33
C ALA A 577 -1.35 -1.77 12.95
N VAL A 578 -1.60 -1.04 11.87
CA VAL A 578 -1.34 -1.51 10.50
C VAL A 578 0.18 -1.57 10.24
N ILE A 579 0.97 -0.61 10.73
CA ILE A 579 2.44 -0.69 10.69
C ILE A 579 2.93 -1.95 11.41
N ARG A 580 2.41 -2.26 12.61
CA ARG A 580 2.75 -3.49 13.34
C ARG A 580 2.46 -4.73 12.52
N ARG A 581 1.34 -4.74 11.81
CA ARG A 581 0.87 -5.86 10.99
C ARG A 581 1.74 -6.03 9.75
N GLU A 582 2.07 -4.95 9.05
CA GLU A 582 2.81 -5.01 7.78
C GLU A 582 4.33 -5.23 7.98
N THR A 583 4.88 -4.80 9.12
CA THR A 583 6.31 -4.94 9.43
C THR A 583 6.63 -6.10 10.38
N ASN A 584 5.60 -6.71 10.97
CA ASN A 584 5.68 -7.70 12.03
C ASN A 584 6.61 -7.32 13.22
N SER A 585 6.81 -6.02 13.49
CA SER A 585 7.81 -5.56 14.48
C SER A 585 7.30 -4.39 15.33
N TRP A 586 7.32 -4.56 16.67
CA TRP A 586 7.02 -3.47 17.61
C TRP A 586 8.09 -2.37 17.62
N ARG A 587 9.33 -2.71 17.27
CA ARG A 587 10.41 -1.73 17.13
C ARG A 587 10.08 -0.70 16.05
N ASN A 588 9.56 -1.15 14.91
CA ASN A 588 9.19 -0.25 13.81
C ASN A 588 8.00 0.64 14.18
N VAL A 589 7.07 0.13 14.98
CA VAL A 589 5.95 0.93 15.52
C VAL A 589 6.47 2.02 16.47
N ALA A 590 7.36 1.67 17.39
CA ALA A 590 7.96 2.62 18.34
C ALA A 590 8.78 3.69 17.61
N VAL A 591 9.56 3.30 16.59
CA VAL A 591 10.28 4.24 15.72
C VAL A 591 9.30 5.17 15.01
N ALA A 592 8.25 4.62 14.37
CA ALA A 592 7.23 5.39 13.67
C ALA A 592 6.55 6.41 14.60
N ALA A 593 6.06 5.96 15.75
CA ALA A 593 5.40 6.82 16.73
C ALA A 593 6.37 7.89 17.26
N GLY A 594 7.58 7.49 17.69
CA GLY A 594 8.56 8.39 18.28
C GLY A 594 9.00 9.49 17.31
N TYR A 595 9.30 9.16 16.05
CA TYR A 595 9.74 10.17 15.10
C TYR A 595 8.57 11.07 14.64
N LEU A 596 7.36 10.54 14.45
CA LEU A 596 6.20 11.34 14.03
C LEU A 596 5.78 12.33 15.13
N PHE A 597 5.70 11.87 16.39
CA PHE A 597 5.42 12.77 17.51
C PHE A 597 6.56 13.76 17.74
N GLY A 598 7.82 13.32 17.62
CA GLY A 598 8.97 14.23 17.71
C GLY A 598 8.94 15.31 16.64
N LEU A 599 8.66 14.94 15.39
CA LEU A 599 8.56 15.88 14.28
C LEU A 599 7.39 16.84 14.46
N ALA A 600 6.22 16.35 14.90
CA ALA A 600 5.06 17.18 15.22
C ALA A 600 5.36 18.18 16.33
N TYR A 601 5.96 17.72 17.43
CA TYR A 601 6.31 18.59 18.55
C TYR A 601 7.32 19.66 18.13
N LEU A 602 8.38 19.28 17.42
CA LEU A 602 9.41 20.22 16.96
C LEU A 602 8.85 21.24 15.96
N ALA A 603 8.03 20.80 15.02
CA ALA A 603 7.40 21.70 14.04
C ALA A 603 6.42 22.67 14.70
N SER A 604 5.59 22.19 15.64
CA SER A 604 4.70 23.02 16.44
C SER A 604 5.47 24.00 17.32
N PHE A 605 6.53 23.55 17.98
CA PHE A 605 7.39 24.41 18.78
C PHE A 605 8.00 25.53 17.94
N ALA A 606 8.60 25.19 16.80
CA ALA A 606 9.18 26.18 15.89
C ALA A 606 8.11 27.17 15.41
N THR A 607 6.94 26.67 14.98
CA THR A 607 5.85 27.49 14.48
C THR A 607 5.31 28.42 15.57
N TYR A 608 5.11 27.92 16.79
CA TYR A 608 4.62 28.69 17.92
C TYR A 608 5.58 29.84 18.29
N GLN A 609 6.88 29.54 18.42
CA GLN A 609 7.87 30.55 18.81
C GLN A 609 8.08 31.59 17.71
N ILE A 610 8.11 31.17 16.44
CA ILE A 610 8.22 32.10 15.30
C ILE A 610 6.98 32.98 15.23
N ALA A 611 5.78 32.41 15.32
CA ALA A 611 4.54 33.17 15.27
C ALA A 611 4.45 34.16 16.42
N ARG A 612 4.80 33.74 17.64
CA ARG A 612 4.83 34.59 18.84
C ARG A 612 5.86 35.72 18.74
N ALA A 613 6.98 35.51 18.04
CA ALA A 613 7.99 36.55 17.83
C ALA A 613 7.56 37.58 16.76
N LEU A 614 6.64 37.20 15.87
CA LEU A 614 6.13 38.04 14.78
C LEU A 614 4.82 38.76 15.13
N SER A 615 4.05 38.24 16.09
CA SER A 615 2.84 38.83 16.66
C SER A 615 3.14 39.75 17.82
#